data_AF-A0A924TCJ1-F1
#
_entry.id   AF-A0A924TCJ1-F1
#
_cell.length_a   1.000
_cell.length_b   1.000
_cell.length_c   1.000
_cell.angle_alpha   90.00
_cell.angle_beta   90.00
_cell.angle_gamma   90.00
#
_symmetry.space_group_name_H-M   'P 1'
#
loop_
_entity.id
_entity.type
_entity.pdbx_description
1 polymer ?
#
loop_
_entity_poly.entity_id
_entity_poly.type
_entity_poly.pdbx_seq_one_letter_code
_entity_poly.pdbx_strand_id
1 'polypeptide(L)'
;MTNRVQGGGGRSAIALDSEKLLPAASAVLSQLQSNDAGKQSMLLMAANKASAKANRDHLVNALQERGFRLVKDDERTVEGRAAYALTLSSVDEEAMVTVTDAGAYRAVLINRTRDAK
;
A
#
# COMPACT_ATOMS: atom_id res chain seq x y z
N MET A 1 26.31 19.95 -22.47
CA MET A 1 24.97 20.38 -22.07
C MET A 1 24.55 19.55 -20.86
N THR A 2 24.46 20.19 -19.70
CA THR A 2 24.29 19.55 -18.39
C THR A 2 22.81 19.53 -18.05
N ASN A 3 22.17 18.35 -18.05
CA ASN A 3 20.78 18.22 -17.60
C ASN A 3 20.72 18.44 -16.08
N ARG A 4 20.26 19.62 -15.69
CA ARG A 4 19.97 19.99 -14.33
C ARG A 4 18.66 19.31 -13.94
N VAL A 5 18.73 18.26 -13.12
CA VAL A 5 17.56 17.71 -12.43
C VAL A 5 17.14 18.75 -11.38
N GLN A 6 16.23 19.63 -11.77
CA GLN A 6 15.59 20.59 -10.87
C GLN A 6 14.15 20.12 -10.65
N GLY A 7 13.97 19.17 -9.73
CA GLY A 7 12.67 18.75 -9.22
C GLY A 7 12.61 19.10 -7.74
N GLY A 8 11.89 20.17 -7.40
CA GLY A 8 11.73 20.65 -6.03
C GLY A 8 11.16 19.57 -5.11
N GLY A 9 11.73 19.49 -3.90
CA GLY A 9 11.40 18.54 -2.84
C GLY A 9 10.04 18.75 -2.18
N GLY A 10 8.97 18.68 -2.96
CA GLY A 10 7.64 18.39 -2.42
C GLY A 10 7.53 16.88 -2.25
N ARG A 11 7.44 16.39 -0.99
CA ARG A 11 6.87 15.07 -0.74
C ARG A 11 5.53 15.03 -1.49
N SER A 12 5.37 14.15 -2.49
CA SER A 12 4.10 14.10 -3.23
C SER A 12 2.98 13.86 -2.21
N ALA A 13 1.80 14.46 -2.39
CA ALA A 13 0.68 14.29 -1.45
C ALA A 13 0.36 12.80 -1.19
N ILE A 14 0.67 11.96 -2.17
CA ILE A 14 0.57 10.49 -2.13
C ILE A 14 1.60 9.86 -1.16
N ALA A 15 2.79 10.44 -1.01
CA ALA A 15 3.82 9.99 -0.06
C ALA A 15 3.47 10.32 1.41
N LEU A 16 2.78 11.45 1.65
CA LEU A 16 2.21 11.76 2.97
C LEU A 16 1.01 10.85 3.28
N ASP A 17 0.24 10.47 2.26
CA ASP A 17 -0.87 9.51 2.39
C ASP A 17 -0.39 8.11 2.81
N SER A 18 0.79 7.67 2.37
CA SER A 18 1.36 6.37 2.76
C SER A 18 1.82 6.30 4.22
N GLU A 19 2.31 7.41 4.81
CA GLU A 19 2.72 7.44 6.22
C GLU A 19 1.54 7.22 7.19
N LYS A 20 0.33 7.65 6.80
CA LYS A 20 -0.90 7.44 7.58
C LYS A 20 -1.60 6.10 7.32
N LEU A 21 -1.08 5.28 6.40
CA LEU A 21 -1.76 4.04 5.97
C LEU A 21 -1.23 2.81 6.70
N LEU A 22 0.04 2.83 7.09
CA LEU A 22 0.69 1.68 7.70
C LEU A 22 0.54 1.71 9.23
N PRO A 23 0.50 0.54 9.90
CA PRO A 23 0.54 0.48 11.35
C PRO A 23 1.77 1.18 11.93
N ALA A 24 1.66 1.68 13.15
CA ALA A 24 2.78 2.23 13.90
C ALA A 24 3.96 1.23 13.95
N ALA A 25 5.18 1.75 13.89
CA ALA A 25 6.43 0.97 13.81
C ALA A 25 6.63 0.14 12.52
N SER A 26 5.90 0.47 11.44
CA SER A 26 6.22 -0.06 10.11
C SER A 26 7.45 0.60 9.52
N ALA A 27 8.43 -0.20 9.09
CA ALA A 27 9.58 0.25 8.33
C ALA A 27 9.23 0.20 6.84
N VAL A 28 9.24 1.35 6.16
CA VAL A 28 9.07 1.40 4.70
C VAL A 28 10.35 0.90 4.04
N LEU A 29 10.23 -0.17 3.27
CA LEU A 29 11.35 -0.79 2.55
C LEU A 29 11.48 -0.25 1.12
N SER A 30 10.36 0.03 0.47
CA SER A 30 10.33 0.61 -0.87
C SER A 30 9.06 1.40 -1.08
N GLN A 31 9.17 2.47 -1.84
CA GLN A 31 8.05 3.26 -2.31
C GLN A 31 8.34 3.67 -3.76
N LEU A 32 7.46 3.25 -4.66
CA LEU A 32 7.53 3.58 -6.08
C LEU A 32 6.26 4.28 -6.50
N GLN A 33 6.39 5.36 -7.26
CA GLN A 33 5.28 6.06 -7.88
C GLN A 33 5.54 6.10 -9.37
N SER A 34 4.52 5.80 -10.15
CA SER A 34 4.56 5.91 -11.60
C SER A 34 3.34 6.69 -12.09
N ASN A 35 3.55 7.41 -13.18
CA ASN A 35 2.47 8.00 -13.95
C ASN A 35 2.68 7.56 -15.39
N ASP A 36 1.80 6.67 -15.87
CA ASP A 36 1.88 6.14 -17.22
C ASP A 36 0.48 6.11 -17.84
N ALA A 37 0.38 6.48 -19.12
CA ALA A 37 -0.85 6.46 -19.92
C ALA A 37 -2.10 7.04 -19.22
N GLY A 38 -1.94 8.13 -18.45
CA GLY A 38 -3.05 8.75 -17.71
C GLY A 38 -3.49 7.97 -16.47
N LYS A 39 -2.63 7.09 -15.93
CA LYS A 39 -2.85 6.39 -14.67
C LYS A 39 -1.73 6.68 -13.69
N GLN A 40 -2.10 7.05 -12.48
CA GLN A 40 -1.17 7.17 -11.37
C GLN A 40 -1.17 5.87 -10.58
N SER A 41 0.00 5.27 -10.41
CA SER A 41 0.18 4.09 -9.58
C SER A 41 1.18 4.34 -8.45
N MET A 42 0.91 3.72 -7.31
CA MET A 42 1.80 3.70 -6.17
C MET A 42 1.99 2.27 -5.68
N LEU A 43 3.24 1.86 -5.57
CA LEU A 43 3.63 0.65 -4.87
C LEU A 43 4.31 1.04 -3.55
N LEU A 44 3.80 0.52 -2.44
CA LEU A 44 4.39 0.68 -1.12
C LEU A 44 4.69 -0.69 -0.55
N MET A 45 5.94 -0.91 -0.14
CA MET A 45 6.37 -2.10 0.56
C MET A 45 6.87 -1.71 1.94
N ALA A 46 6.31 -2.33 2.98
CA ALA A 46 6.71 -2.12 4.35
C ALA A 46 6.81 -3.43 5.12
N ALA A 47 7.54 -3.40 6.23
CA ALA A 47 7.65 -4.52 7.15
C ALA A 47 7.41 -4.07 8.59
N ASN A 48 6.71 -4.89 9.37
CA ASN A 48 6.54 -4.69 10.80
C ASN A 48 6.43 -6.02 11.55
N LYS A 49 6.28 -5.96 12.87
CA LYS A 49 6.14 -7.16 13.72
C LYS A 49 4.69 -7.52 14.06
N ALA A 50 3.72 -6.71 13.65
CA ALA A 50 2.30 -7.00 13.90
C ALA A 50 1.89 -8.29 13.17
N SER A 51 0.89 -9.00 13.70
CA SER A 51 0.39 -10.22 13.04
C SER A 51 -0.20 -9.90 11.66
N ALA A 52 -0.28 -10.90 10.78
CA ALA A 52 -0.88 -10.72 9.46
C ALA A 52 -2.35 -10.22 9.57
N LYS A 53 -3.10 -10.77 10.53
CA LYS A 53 -4.47 -10.33 10.83
C LYS A 53 -4.54 -8.87 11.30
N ALA A 54 -3.66 -8.47 12.23
CA ALA A 54 -3.63 -7.09 12.72
C ALA A 54 -3.28 -6.08 11.62
N ASN A 55 -2.36 -6.45 10.72
CA ASN A 55 -2.05 -5.67 9.53
C ASN A 55 -3.27 -5.55 8.60
N ARG A 56 -3.94 -6.68 8.30
CA ARG A 56 -5.16 -6.71 7.47
C ARG A 56 -6.24 -5.81 8.05
N ASP A 57 -6.56 -5.97 9.33
CA ASP A 57 -7.61 -5.18 10.00
C ASP A 57 -7.28 -3.68 9.99
N HIS A 58 -6.03 -3.31 10.29
CA HIS A 58 -5.60 -1.91 10.25
C HIS A 58 -5.71 -1.31 8.84
N LEU A 59 -5.23 -2.03 7.82
CA LEU A 59 -5.23 -1.55 6.44
C LEU A 59 -6.64 -1.41 5.88
N VAL A 60 -7.52 -2.36 6.20
CA VAL A 60 -8.95 -2.27 5.84
C VAL A 60 -9.57 -1.03 6.47
N ASN A 61 -9.39 -0.82 7.77
CA ASN A 61 -9.94 0.34 8.47
C ASN A 61 -9.38 1.66 7.90
N ALA A 62 -8.06 1.76 7.73
CA ALA A 62 -7.40 2.96 7.22
C ALA A 62 -7.82 3.31 5.78
N LEU A 63 -8.10 2.31 4.94
CA LEU A 63 -8.61 2.54 3.58
C LEU A 63 -10.11 2.85 3.57
N GLN A 64 -10.90 2.22 4.45
CA GLN A 64 -12.33 2.54 4.59
C GLN A 64 -12.58 3.97 5.07
N GLU A 65 -11.76 4.46 6.00
CA GLU A 65 -11.77 5.88 6.43
C GLU A 65 -11.50 6.85 5.28
N ARG A 66 -10.85 6.38 4.20
CA ARG A 66 -10.57 7.14 2.97
C ARG A 66 -11.60 6.92 1.87
N GLY A 67 -12.71 6.25 2.18
CA GLY A 67 -13.81 6.03 1.25
C GLY A 67 -13.67 4.80 0.35
N PHE A 68 -12.68 3.94 0.59
CA PHE A 68 -12.60 2.65 -0.09
C PHE A 68 -13.61 1.67 0.49
N ARG A 69 -14.10 0.76 -0.35
CA ARG A 69 -14.94 -0.37 0.02
C ARG A 69 -14.16 -1.65 -0.22
N LEU A 70 -14.25 -2.59 0.73
CA LEU A 70 -13.65 -3.91 0.57
C LEU A 70 -14.46 -4.69 -0.47
N VAL A 71 -13.83 -5.05 -1.58
CA VAL A 71 -14.44 -5.79 -2.69
C VAL A 71 -14.15 -7.28 -2.56
N LYS A 72 -12.91 -7.61 -2.19
CA LYS A 72 -12.44 -8.99 -2.06
C LYS A 72 -11.53 -9.13 -0.85
N ASP A 73 -11.70 -10.23 -0.12
CA ASP A 73 -10.88 -10.62 1.01
C ASP A 73 -10.56 -12.12 0.91
N ASP A 74 -9.36 -12.42 0.45
CA ASP A 74 -8.86 -13.78 0.35
C ASP A 74 -7.87 -14.04 1.49
N GLU A 75 -8.28 -14.83 2.48
CA GLU A 75 -7.38 -15.41 3.47
C GLU A 75 -6.81 -16.73 2.95
N ARG A 76 -5.49 -16.88 3.02
CA ARG A 76 -4.78 -18.10 2.62
C ARG A 76 -3.74 -18.48 3.66
N THR A 77 -3.45 -19.77 3.71
CA THR A 77 -2.29 -20.29 4.43
C THR A 77 -1.22 -20.66 3.43
N VAL A 78 -0.06 -19.99 3.50
CA VAL A 78 1.12 -20.27 2.66
C VAL A 78 2.21 -20.79 3.59
N GLU A 79 2.68 -22.02 3.34
CA GLU A 79 3.73 -22.66 4.15
C GLU A 79 3.44 -22.66 5.66
N GLY A 80 2.16 -22.85 6.04
CA GLY A 80 1.72 -22.84 7.44
C GLY A 80 1.59 -21.45 8.07
N ARG A 81 1.68 -20.38 7.27
CA ARG A 81 1.56 -19.00 7.74
C ARG A 81 0.39 -18.28 7.08
N ALA A 82 -0.26 -17.39 7.83
CA ALA A 82 -1.37 -16.60 7.33
C ALA A 82 -0.90 -15.56 6.30
N ALA A 83 -1.64 -15.47 5.20
CA ALA A 83 -1.49 -14.46 4.17
C ALA A 83 -2.88 -13.92 3.79
N TYR A 84 -2.96 -12.61 3.54
CA TYR A 84 -4.17 -11.95 3.11
C TYR A 84 -3.93 -11.25 1.78
N ALA A 85 -4.84 -11.44 0.83
CA ALA A 85 -4.90 -10.68 -0.41
C ALA A 85 -6.25 -9.96 -0.47
N LEU A 86 -6.21 -8.63 -0.44
CA LEU A 86 -7.38 -7.78 -0.37
C LEU A 86 -7.47 -6.93 -1.64
N THR A 87 -8.69 -6.76 -2.13
CA THR A 87 -9.01 -5.77 -3.16
C THR A 87 -10.00 -4.79 -2.57
N LEU A 88 -9.65 -3.52 -2.59
CA LEU A 88 -10.51 -2.42 -2.16
C LEU A 88 -10.66 -1.43 -3.31
N SER A 89 -11.83 -0.81 -3.44
CA SER A 89 -12.06 0.19 -4.48
C SER A 89 -12.81 1.41 -3.96
N SER A 90 -12.59 2.55 -4.59
CA SER A 90 -13.34 3.78 -4.43
C SER A 90 -13.83 4.24 -5.82
N VAL A 91 -14.36 5.46 -5.93
CA VAL A 91 -14.96 5.96 -7.18
C VAL A 91 -13.93 6.09 -8.32
N ASP A 92 -12.70 6.49 -8.01
CA ASP A 92 -11.64 6.76 -8.99
C ASP A 92 -10.34 5.98 -8.74
N GLU A 93 -10.35 5.02 -7.82
CA GLU A 93 -9.14 4.36 -7.38
C GLU A 93 -9.37 2.92 -6.90
N GLU A 94 -8.44 2.02 -7.25
CA GLU A 94 -8.36 0.64 -6.75
C GLU A 94 -7.10 0.46 -5.90
N ALA A 95 -7.21 -0.34 -4.84
CA ALA A 95 -6.12 -0.73 -3.95
C ALA A 95 -6.06 -2.27 -3.84
N MET A 96 -4.94 -2.85 -4.24
CA MET A 96 -4.59 -4.23 -3.94
C MET A 96 -3.62 -4.26 -2.77
N VAL A 97 -3.98 -5.00 -1.73
CA VAL A 97 -3.16 -5.14 -0.52
C VAL A 97 -2.81 -6.60 -0.32
N THR A 98 -1.51 -6.88 -0.17
CA THR A 98 -1.02 -8.20 0.20
C THR A 98 -0.32 -8.10 1.53
N VAL A 99 -0.74 -8.92 2.50
CA VAL A 99 -0.06 -9.09 3.77
C VAL A 99 0.45 -10.52 3.84
N THR A 100 1.76 -10.71 3.93
CA THR A 100 2.37 -12.03 4.04
C THR A 100 3.28 -12.11 5.24
N ASP A 101 3.37 -13.30 5.82
CA ASP A 101 4.33 -13.58 6.87
C ASP A 101 5.72 -13.85 6.26
N ALA A 102 6.69 -13.02 6.63
CA ALA A 102 8.08 -13.07 6.17
C ALA A 102 9.04 -13.41 7.32
N GLY A 103 8.65 -14.35 8.20
CA GLY A 103 9.49 -14.85 9.30
C GLY A 103 9.28 -14.04 10.57
N ALA A 104 10.31 -13.33 11.03
CA ALA A 104 10.18 -12.47 12.23
C ALA A 104 9.35 -11.19 11.97
N TYR A 105 9.03 -10.91 10.71
CA TYR A 105 8.33 -9.71 10.25
C TYR A 105 7.19 -10.07 9.30
N ARG A 106 6.23 -9.16 9.14
CA ARG A 106 5.14 -9.25 8.16
C ARG A 106 5.41 -8.24 7.06
N ALA A 107 5.45 -8.73 5.83
CA ALA A 107 5.55 -7.89 4.66
C ALA A 107 4.15 -7.40 4.29
N VAL A 108 4.04 -6.09 4.10
CA VAL A 108 2.84 -5.41 3.62
C VAL A 108 3.18 -4.79 2.28
N LEU A 109 2.48 -5.24 1.24
CA LEU A 109 2.55 -4.67 -0.10
C LEU A 109 1.22 -4.00 -0.40
N ILE A 110 1.26 -2.76 -0.86
CA ILE A 110 0.09 -1.99 -1.24
C ILE A 110 0.35 -1.48 -2.65
N ASN A 111 -0.48 -1.88 -3.59
CA ASN A 111 -0.53 -1.30 -4.93
C ASN A 111 -1.82 -0.50 -5.07
N ARG A 112 -1.71 0.80 -5.31
CA ARG A 112 -2.84 1.68 -5.56
C ARG A 112 -2.77 2.19 -6.99
N THR A 113 -3.89 2.16 -7.70
CA THR A 113 -4.01 2.63 -9.08
C THR A 113 -5.20 3.57 -9.19
N ARG A 114 -4.96 4.78 -9.67
CA ARG A 114 -5.94 5.85 -9.85
C ARG A 114 -5.92 6.33 -11.29
N ASP A 115 -7.08 6.64 -11.85
CA ASP A 115 -7.18 7.33 -13.13
C ASP A 115 -6.79 8.80 -12.98
N ALA A 116 -5.89 9.30 -13.82
CA ALA A 116 -5.48 10.70 -13.80
C ALA A 116 -6.64 11.58 -14.30
N LYS A 117 -6.98 12.62 -13.52
CA LYS A 117 -7.91 13.68 -13.92
C LYS A 117 -7.19 14.76 -14.71
#